data_AF-A0A433JGW9-F1
#
_entry.id   AF-A0A433JGW9-F1
#
_cell.length_a   1.000
_cell.length_b   1.000
_cell.length_c   1.000
_cell.angle_alpha   90.00
_cell.angle_beta   90.00
_cell.angle_gamma   90.00
#
_symmetry.space_group_name_H-M   'P 1'
#
loop_
_entity.id
_entity.type
_entity.pdbx_description
1 polymer ?
#
loop_
_entity_poly.entity_id
_entity_poly.type
_entity_poly.pdbx_seq_one_letter_code
_entity_poly.pdbx_strand_id
1 'polypeptide(L)'
;MDKIAFKKKQISSFLKSYSAQHGLTLELDIREKGNNVIITILKQDKTNFFSDQKSYKSISQDKFINLNENEIESIITKMIEEPDDYPHPGPNLTP
;
A
#
# COMPACT_ATOMS: atom_id res chain seq x y z
N MET A 1 8.78 -14.49 18.46
CA MET A 1 8.62 -14.25 17.01
C MET A 1 8.05 -12.86 16.82
N ASP A 2 8.71 -12.01 16.05
CA ASP A 2 8.21 -10.68 15.69
C ASP A 2 6.99 -10.78 14.79
N LYS A 3 5.80 -10.55 15.36
CA LYS A 3 4.53 -10.58 14.62
C LYS A 3 4.54 -9.57 13.47
N ILE A 4 5.15 -8.40 13.68
CA ILE A 4 5.27 -7.35 12.66
C ILE A 4 6.13 -7.84 11.48
N ALA A 5 7.27 -8.46 11.74
CA ALA A 5 8.14 -8.99 10.69
C ALA A 5 7.46 -10.10 9.87
N PHE A 6 6.65 -10.95 10.53
CA PHE A 6 5.83 -11.94 9.85
C PHE A 6 4.81 -11.30 8.91
N LYS A 7 4.10 -10.27 9.39
CA LYS A 7 3.12 -9.52 8.58
C LYS A 7 3.78 -8.78 7.40
N LYS A 8 4.94 -8.17 7.60
CA LYS A 8 5.75 -7.57 6.52
C LYS A 8 6.07 -8.58 5.42
N LYS A 9 6.45 -9.82 5.80
CA LYS A 9 6.70 -10.91 4.83
C LYS A 9 5.45 -11.32 4.07
N GLN A 10 4.30 -11.46 4.74
CA GLN A 10 3.03 -11.79 4.07
C GLN A 10 2.66 -10.73 3.01
N ILE A 11 2.70 -9.45 3.40
CA ILE A 11 2.41 -8.33 2.49
C ILE A 11 3.37 -8.31 1.30
N SER A 12 4.67 -8.47 1.55
CA SER A 12 5.68 -8.50 0.49
C SER A 12 5.47 -9.65 -0.50
N SER A 13 5.11 -10.84 0.00
CA SER A 13 4.82 -11.99 -0.83
C SER A 13 3.59 -11.76 -1.70
N PHE A 14 2.51 -11.23 -1.13
CA PHE A 14 1.29 -10.88 -1.87
C PHE A 14 1.56 -9.86 -2.97
N LEU A 15 2.24 -8.76 -2.63
CA LEU A 15 2.56 -7.68 -3.59
C LEU A 15 3.39 -8.18 -4.77
N LYS A 16 4.34 -9.08 -4.52
CA LYS A 16 5.16 -9.68 -5.58
C LYS A 16 4.30 -10.54 -6.52
N SER A 17 3.38 -11.32 -5.98
CA SER A 17 2.43 -12.12 -6.76
C SER A 17 1.46 -11.25 -7.56
N TYR A 18 0.94 -10.17 -6.96
CA TYR A 18 0.04 -9.23 -7.64
C TYR A 18 0.77 -8.49 -8.79
N SER A 19 1.98 -7.98 -8.51
CA SER A 19 2.86 -7.34 -9.49
C SER A 19 3.10 -8.23 -10.72
N ALA A 20 3.40 -9.51 -10.51
CA ALA A 20 3.60 -10.47 -11.58
C ALA A 20 2.31 -10.76 -12.38
N GLN A 21 1.16 -10.86 -11.72
CA GLN A 21 -0.13 -11.15 -12.35
C GLN A 21 -0.65 -9.99 -13.21
N HIS A 22 -0.49 -8.75 -12.74
CA HIS A 22 -1.00 -7.56 -13.39
C HIS A 22 0.04 -6.85 -14.27
N GLY A 23 1.28 -7.33 -14.32
CA GLY A 23 2.37 -6.72 -15.10
C GLY A 23 2.83 -5.35 -14.56
N LEU A 24 2.51 -5.04 -13.31
CA LEU A 24 2.84 -3.77 -12.66
C LEU A 24 4.14 -3.92 -11.87
N THR A 25 4.93 -2.85 -11.72
CA THR A 25 6.02 -2.85 -10.73
C THR A 25 5.50 -2.27 -9.44
N LEU A 26 5.45 -3.07 -8.37
CA LEU A 26 4.99 -2.61 -7.07
C LEU A 26 6.11 -2.71 -6.04
N GLU A 27 6.45 -1.60 -5.40
CA GLU A 27 7.39 -1.56 -4.28
C GLU A 27 6.66 -1.36 -2.97
N LEU A 28 7.09 -2.09 -1.95
CA LEU A 28 6.52 -2.04 -0.61
C LEU A 28 7.51 -1.41 0.36
N ASP A 29 7.07 -0.36 1.06
CA ASP A 29 7.80 0.26 2.16
C ASP A 29 6.93 0.23 3.42
N ILE A 30 7.41 -0.44 4.47
CA ILE A 30 6.69 -0.52 5.76
C ILE A 30 7.56 0.08 6.86
N ARG A 31 7.12 1.23 7.37
CA ARG A 31 7.81 1.98 8.43
C ARG A 31 7.02 1.99 9.72
N GLU A 32 7.72 1.95 10.84
CA GLU A 32 7.13 2.03 12.18
C GLU A 32 7.35 3.44 12.73
N LYS A 33 6.27 4.12 13.12
CA LYS A 33 6.28 5.48 13.65
C LYS A 33 5.51 5.51 14.96
N GLY A 34 6.23 5.43 16.08
CA GLY A 34 5.63 5.26 17.40
C GLY A 34 4.81 3.97 17.45
N ASN A 35 3.56 4.06 17.91
CA ASN A 35 2.62 2.92 17.98
C ASN A 35 1.91 2.60 16.65
N ASN A 36 2.36 3.15 15.52
CA ASN A 36 1.72 2.96 14.21
C ASN A 36 2.69 2.35 13.19
N VAL A 37 2.13 1.55 12.30
CA VAL A 37 2.77 0.98 11.11
C VAL A 37 2.22 1.73 9.89
N ILE A 38 3.12 2.38 9.18
CA ILE A 38 2.84 3.06 7.92
C ILE A 38 3.23 2.11 6.80
N ILE A 39 2.25 1.66 6.04
CA ILE A 39 2.43 0.86 4.83
C ILE A 39 2.39 1.83 3.66
N THR A 40 3.39 1.79 2.80
CA THR A 40 3.47 2.57 1.57
C THR A 40 3.66 1.61 0.41
N ILE A 41 2.84 1.76 -0.63
CA ILE A 41 2.96 1.00 -1.87
C ILE A 41 3.25 1.99 -2.98
N LEU A 42 4.35 1.76 -3.70
CA LEU A 42 4.72 2.50 -4.88
C LEU A 42 4.33 1.66 -6.08
N LYS A 43 3.45 2.17 -6.93
CA LYS A 43 3.06 1.57 -8.18
C LYS A 43 3.76 2.30 -9.31
N GLN A 44 4.63 1.59 -9.99
CA GLN A 44 5.34 2.02 -11.18
C GLN A 44 4.78 1.29 -12.40
N ASP A 45 4.16 2.09 -13.26
CA ASP A 45 3.71 1.63 -14.56
C ASP A 45 4.87 1.73 -15.55
N LYS A 46 5.41 0.60 -16.01
CA LYS A 46 6.56 0.58 -16.94
C LYS A 46 6.24 1.23 -18.29
N THR A 47 4.97 1.37 -18.62
CA THR A 47 4.49 1.95 -19.88
C THR A 47 4.35 3.46 -19.83
N ASN A 48 4.27 4.07 -18.64
CA ASN A 48 4.02 5.50 -18.49
C ASN A 48 5.04 6.13 -17.53
N PHE A 49 6.02 6.85 -18.08
CA PHE A 49 7.13 7.53 -17.38
C PHE A 49 6.70 8.59 -16.32
N PHE A 50 5.39 8.83 -16.15
CA PHE A 50 4.81 9.88 -15.31
C PHE A 50 3.78 9.38 -14.29
N SER A 51 3.55 8.07 -14.14
CA SER A 51 2.54 7.52 -13.21
C SER A 51 3.17 6.71 -12.08
N ASP A 52 4.03 7.35 -11.27
CA ASP A 52 4.35 6.85 -9.94
C ASP A 52 3.16 7.11 -9.00
N GLN A 53 2.24 6.14 -8.88
CA GLN A 53 1.17 6.21 -7.88
C GLN A 53 1.69 5.73 -6.53
N LYS A 54 1.57 6.56 -5.50
CA LYS A 54 2.01 6.23 -4.13
C LYS A 54 0.81 6.19 -3.21
N SER A 55 0.54 5.02 -2.65
CA SER A 55 -0.54 4.82 -1.70
C SER A 55 0.04 4.62 -0.31
N TYR A 56 -0.47 5.34 0.68
CA TYR A 56 -0.05 5.19 2.08
C TYR A 56 -1.23 4.85 2.99
N LYS A 57 -1.01 3.95 3.95
CA LYS A 57 -2.00 3.57 4.96
C LYS A 57 -1.32 3.51 6.31
N SER A 58 -1.82 4.28 7.26
CA SER A 58 -1.39 4.21 8.65
C SER A 58 -2.32 3.27 9.41
N ILE A 59 -1.76 2.24 10.04
CA ILE A 59 -2.47 1.25 10.84
C ILE A 59 -1.79 1.16 12.20
N SER A 60 -2.55 1.18 13.29
CA SER A 60 -1.98 0.97 14.63
C SER A 60 -1.29 -0.39 14.71
N GLN A 61 -0.14 -0.47 15.38
CA GLN A 61 0.63 -1.71 15.50
C GLN A 61 -0.20 -2.88 16.01
N ASP A 62 -1.05 -2.64 17.01
CA ASP A 62 -1.91 -3.66 17.61
C ASP A 62 -2.95 -4.22 16.61
N LYS A 63 -3.53 -3.35 15.77
CA LYS A 63 -4.37 -3.79 14.67
C LYS A 63 -3.57 -4.56 13.63
N PHE A 64 -2.41 -4.04 13.24
CA PHE A 64 -1.55 -4.64 12.21
C PHE A 64 -1.12 -6.07 12.57
N ILE A 65 -0.74 -6.32 13.82
CA ILE A 65 -0.36 -7.67 14.27
C ILE A 65 -1.55 -8.63 14.36
N ASN A 66 -2.77 -8.10 14.54
CA ASN A 66 -4.01 -8.86 14.59
C ASN A 66 -4.70 -9.00 13.22
N LEU A 67 -4.19 -8.36 12.17
CA LEU A 67 -4.73 -8.51 10.81
C LEU A 67 -4.56 -9.97 10.35
N ASN A 68 -5.62 -10.54 9.82
CA ASN A 68 -5.58 -11.85 9.17
C ASN A 68 -5.14 -11.71 7.70
N GLU A 69 -4.79 -12.81 7.05
CA GLU A 69 -4.31 -12.80 5.65
C GLU A 69 -5.31 -12.14 4.71
N ASN A 70 -6.59 -12.52 4.77
CA ASN A 70 -7.67 -11.89 3.98
C ASN A 70 -7.79 -10.37 4.20
N GLU A 71 -7.61 -9.90 5.43
CA GLU A 71 -7.68 -8.46 5.72
C GLU A 71 -6.48 -7.72 5.16
N ILE A 72 -5.29 -8.32 5.25
CA ILE A 72 -4.08 -7.79 4.64
C ILE A 72 -4.28 -7.69 3.13
N GLU A 73 -4.69 -8.77 2.48
CA GLU A 73 -4.92 -8.79 1.03
C GLU A 73 -5.94 -7.73 0.62
N SER A 74 -7.07 -7.61 1.35
CA SER A 74 -8.08 -6.58 1.07
C SER A 74 -7.53 -5.16 1.21
N ILE A 75 -6.77 -4.86 2.27
CA ILE A 75 -6.18 -3.53 2.49
C ILE A 75 -5.19 -3.20 1.37
N ILE A 76 -4.30 -4.14 1.04
CA ILE A 76 -3.26 -3.94 0.03
C ILE A 76 -3.87 -3.80 -1.36
N THR A 77 -4.85 -4.65 -1.69
CA THR A 77 -5.58 -4.59 -2.96
C THR A 77 -6.27 -3.24 -3.11
N LYS A 78 -7.00 -2.78 -2.08
CA LYS A 78 -7.59 -1.43 -2.07
C LYS A 78 -6.56 -0.34 -2.27
N MET A 79 -5.40 -0.42 -1.63
CA MET A 79 -4.33 0.56 -1.82
C MET A 79 -3.77 0.57 -3.25
N ILE A 80 -3.82 -0.55 -3.98
CA ILE A 80 -3.33 -0.66 -5.37
C ILE A 80 -4.40 -0.22 -6.38
N GLU A 81 -5.65 -0.62 -6.18
CA GLU A 81 -6.78 -0.34 -7.07
C GLU A 81 -7.36 1.05 -6.87
N GLU A 82 -7.49 1.47 -5.61
CA GLU A 82 -7.88 2.81 -5.18
C GLU A 82 -6.66 3.44 -4.50
N PRO A 83 -5.59 3.77 -5.24
CA PRO A 83 -4.60 4.68 -4.69
C PRO A 83 -5.39 5.90 -4.28
N ASP A 84 -5.39 6.24 -2.99
CA ASP A 84 -6.07 7.41 -2.46
C ASP A 84 -5.66 8.55 -3.40
N ASP A 85 -6.59 8.95 -4.29
CA ASP A 85 -6.52 10.20 -5.02
C ASP A 85 -6.76 11.19 -3.90
N TYR A 86 -5.70 11.44 -3.11
CA TYR A 86 -5.73 12.50 -2.14
C TYR A 86 -6.19 13.69 -2.95
N PRO A 87 -7.40 14.22 -2.69
CA PRO A 87 -8.08 15.05 -3.65
C PRO A 87 -7.11 16.15 -3.97
N HIS A 88 -6.69 16.24 -5.23
CA HIS A 88 -6.08 17.46 -5.70
C HIS A 88 -7.05 18.56 -5.27
N PRO A 89 -6.69 19.52 -4.40
CA PRO A 89 -7.42 20.76 -4.38
C PRO A 89 -7.07 21.46 -5.69
N GLY A 90 -7.61 20.95 -6.80
CA GLY A 90 -7.74 21.71 -8.02
C GLY A 90 -8.64 22.89 -7.67
N PRO A 91 -8.25 24.13 -8.02
CA PRO A 91 -9.04 25.29 -7.65
C PRO A 91 -10.46 25.08 -8.17
N ASN A 92 -11.43 25.25 -7.27
CA ASN A 92 -12.83 25.33 -7.65
C ASN A 92 -12.99 26.58 -8.52
N LEU A 93 -12.76 26.45 -9.82
CA LEU A 93 -13.04 27.46 -10.82
C LEU A 93 -14.55 27.44 -11.08
N THR A 94 -15.31 27.98 -10.13
CA THR A 94 -16.66 28.45 -10.43
C THR A 94 -16.54 29.75 -11.25
N PRO A 95 -17.20 29.85 -12.42
CA PRO A 95 -17.30 31.10 -13.17
C PRO A 95 -18.11 32.17 -12.42
#